data_AF-A0A662PYL1-F1
#
_entry.id   AF-A0A662PYL1-F1
#
_cell.length_a   1.000
_cell.length_b   1.000
_cell.length_c   1.000
_cell.angle_alpha   90.00
_cell.angle_beta   90.00
_cell.angle_gamma   90.00
#
_symmetry.space_group_name_H-M   'P 1'
#
loop_
_entity.id
_entity.type
_entity.pdbx_description
1 polymer ?
#
loop_
_entity_poly.entity_id
_entity_poly.type
_entity_poly.pdbx_seq_one_letter_code
_entity_poly.pdbx_strand_id
1 'polypeptide(L)'
;VYLSWPYLMAIIVSMITALSLNKIMKAREKAFPRVEEELEGLEEAVVSEEIELTMCPSCGRPIPSDSVYCPLCGERVKEER
;
A
#
# COMPACT_ATOMS: atom_id res chain seq x y z
N VAL A 1 -29.20 -9.53 47.85
CA VAL A 1 -28.31 -10.55 47.25
C VAL A 1 -28.45 -10.67 45.72
N TYR A 2 -29.49 -10.10 45.09
CA TYR A 2 -29.69 -10.13 43.63
C TYR A 2 -28.77 -9.21 42.82
N LEU A 3 -28.05 -8.28 43.46
CA LEU A 3 -27.24 -7.25 42.80
C LEU A 3 -25.85 -7.74 42.36
N SER A 4 -25.31 -8.79 42.99
CA SER A 4 -23.98 -9.34 42.66
C SER A 4 -24.01 -10.34 41.50
N TRP A 5 -25.11 -11.06 41.31
CA TRP A 5 -25.29 -12.03 40.23
C TRP A 5 -25.15 -11.45 38.81
N PRO A 6 -25.81 -10.33 38.45
CA PRO A 6 -25.65 -9.74 37.11
C PRO A 6 -24.22 -9.25 36.88
N TYR A 7 -23.52 -8.80 37.93
CA TYR A 7 -22.13 -8.37 37.84
C TYR A 7 -21.17 -9.54 37.57
N LEU A 8 -21.36 -10.68 38.23
CA LEU A 8 -20.60 -11.90 37.96
C LEU A 8 -20.83 -12.41 36.54
N MET A 9 -22.07 -12.36 36.05
CA MET A 9 -22.38 -12.73 34.66
C MET A 9 -21.72 -11.79 33.65
N ALA A 10 -21.66 -10.49 33.93
CA ALA A 10 -20.97 -9.53 33.06
C ALA A 10 -19.46 -9.79 32.96
N ILE A 11 -18.80 -10.16 34.07
CA ILE A 11 -17.38 -10.51 34.08
C ILE A 11 -17.11 -11.75 33.22
N ILE A 12 -17.95 -12.80 33.38
CA ILE A 12 -17.81 -14.04 32.63
C ILE A 12 -18.04 -13.80 31.14
N VAL A 13 -19.08 -13.04 30.77
CA VAL A 13 -19.36 -12.70 29.37
C VAL A 13 -18.23 -11.86 28.77
N SER A 14 -17.71 -10.87 29.50
CA SER A 14 -16.56 -10.06 29.07
C SER A 14 -15.32 -10.92 28.77
N MET A 15 -14.98 -11.85 29.67
CA MET A 15 -13.87 -12.79 29.44
C MET A 15 -14.09 -13.68 28.22
N ILE A 16 -15.31 -14.22 28.03
CA ILE A 16 -15.64 -15.08 26.87
C ILE A 16 -15.53 -14.29 25.57
N THR A 17 -16.04 -13.05 25.55
CA THR A 17 -15.95 -12.19 24.36
C THR A 17 -14.51 -11.81 24.02
N ALA A 18 -13.67 -11.53 25.02
CA ALA A 18 -12.26 -11.22 24.82
C ALA A 18 -11.48 -12.42 24.23
N LEU A 19 -11.72 -13.64 24.72
CA LEU A 19 -11.10 -14.85 24.19
C LEU A 19 -11.51 -15.15 22.74
N SER A 20 -12.78 -14.87 22.42
CA SER A 20 -13.33 -15.07 21.08
C SER A 20 -12.74 -14.09 20.06
N LEU A 21 -12.58 -12.82 20.46
CA LEU A 21 -11.97 -11.78 19.61
C LEU A 21 -10.46 -12.00 19.41
N ASN A 22 -9.75 -12.50 20.42
CA ASN A 22 -8.30 -12.78 20.31
C ASN A 22 -7.99 -13.87 19.26
N LYS A 23 -8.85 -14.89 19.13
CA LYS A 23 -8.73 -15.91 18.08
C LYS A 23 -8.88 -15.34 16.66
N ILE A 24 -9.74 -14.33 16.49
CA ILE A 24 -9.98 -13.67 15.19
C ILE A 24 -8.79 -12.75 14.84
N MET A 25 -8.27 -12.00 15.81
CA MET A 25 -7.12 -11.11 15.61
C MET A 25 -5.85 -11.88 15.23
N LYS A 26 -5.57 -13.01 15.87
CA LYS A 26 -4.39 -13.84 15.60
C LYS A 26 -4.44 -14.55 14.24
N ALA A 27 -5.63 -14.69 13.65
CA ALA A 27 -5.79 -15.20 12.29
C ALA A 27 -5.47 -14.13 11.22
N ARG A 28 -5.58 -12.83 11.56
CA ARG A 28 -5.38 -11.71 10.63
C ARG A 28 -3.90 -11.37 10.41
N GLU A 29 -3.03 -11.58 11.40
CA GLU A 29 -1.57 -11.35 11.27
C GLU A 29 -0.92 -12.24 10.21
N LYS A 30 -1.40 -13.47 10.02
CA LYS A 30 -0.82 -14.41 9.05
C LYS A 30 -1.16 -14.09 7.59
N ALA A 31 -2.10 -13.18 7.34
CA ALA A 31 -2.54 -12.84 6.00
C ALA A 31 -1.85 -11.59 5.42
N PHE A 32 -1.12 -10.82 6.24
CA PHE A 32 -0.47 -9.58 5.81
C PHE A 32 1.00 -9.68 5.33
N PRO A 33 1.80 -10.75 5.51
CA PRO A 33 3.21 -10.73 5.12
C PRO A 33 3.48 -10.91 3.61
N ARG A 34 2.45 -10.93 2.75
CA ARG A 34 2.61 -11.23 1.32
C ARG A 34 2.83 -9.98 0.45
N VAL A 35 2.58 -8.79 0.99
CA VAL A 35 2.67 -7.54 0.23
C VAL A 35 4.10 -7.00 0.18
N GLU A 36 4.91 -7.25 1.21
CA GLU A 36 6.34 -6.83 1.24
C GLU A 36 7.19 -7.62 0.23
N GLU A 37 6.97 -8.94 0.12
CA GLU A 37 7.72 -9.81 -0.79
C GLU A 37 7.46 -9.50 -2.28
N GLU A 38 6.25 -9.06 -2.62
CA GLU A 38 5.87 -8.74 -4.00
C GLU A 38 6.37 -7.35 -4.44
N LEU A 39 6.68 -6.46 -3.48
CA LEU A 39 7.26 -5.13 -3.73
C LEU A 39 8.78 -5.21 -3.92
N GLU A 40 9.49 -5.97 -3.09
CA GLU A 40 10.94 -6.18 -3.25
C GLU A 40 11.28 -6.80 -4.62
N GLY A 41 10.45 -7.71 -5.12
CA GLY A 41 10.65 -8.34 -6.44
C GLY A 41 10.37 -7.41 -7.63
N LEU A 42 9.53 -6.38 -7.46
CA LEU A 42 9.28 -5.40 -8.53
C LEU A 42 10.41 -4.37 -8.59
N GLU A 43 10.94 -3.95 -7.44
CA GLU A 43 12.04 -3.01 -7.33
C GLU A 43 13.31 -3.50 -8.04
N GLU A 44 13.64 -4.79 -7.94
CA GLU A 44 14.80 -5.37 -8.63
C GLU A 44 14.67 -5.36 -10.17
N ALA A 45 13.45 -5.38 -10.71
CA ALA A 45 13.20 -5.33 -12.15
C ALA A 45 13.14 -3.90 -12.73
N VAL A 46 12.76 -2.89 -11.93
CA VAL A 46 12.73 -1.49 -12.39
C VAL A 46 14.12 -0.82 -12.33
N VAL A 47 15.07 -1.41 -11.59
CA VAL A 47 16.44 -0.87 -11.43
C VAL A 47 17.33 -1.15 -12.65
N SER A 48 16.95 -2.02 -13.58
CA SER A 48 17.77 -2.37 -14.76
C SER A 48 17.61 -1.46 -15.98
N GLU A 49 16.65 -0.53 -16.00
CA GLU A 49 16.61 0.55 -16.99
C GLU A 49 16.61 1.87 -16.24
N GLU A 50 17.76 2.56 -16.24
CA GLU A 50 17.87 3.96 -15.85
C GLU A 50 17.02 4.79 -16.81
N ILE A 51 15.72 4.89 -16.53
CA ILE A 51 14.83 5.77 -17.27
C ILE A 51 15.24 7.19 -16.88
N GLU A 52 16.12 7.80 -17.66
CA GLU A 52 16.47 9.20 -17.52
C GLU A 52 15.18 10.03 -17.62
N LEU A 53 14.91 10.87 -16.63
CA LEU A 53 13.75 11.74 -16.61
C LEU A 53 14.17 13.16 -16.98
N THR A 54 13.44 13.78 -17.89
CA THR A 54 13.59 15.19 -18.29
C THR A 54 12.30 15.95 -18.02
N MET A 55 12.40 17.28 -17.91
CA MET A 55 11.24 18.14 -17.69
C MET A 55 10.66 18.59 -19.03
N CYS A 56 9.36 18.43 -19.21
CA CYS A 56 8.68 18.92 -20.41
C CYS A 56 8.78 20.46 -20.51
N PRO A 57 9.28 21.02 -21.62
CA PRO A 57 9.44 22.48 -21.76
C PRO A 57 8.10 23.24 -21.87
N SER A 58 7.00 22.55 -22.21
CA SER A 58 5.68 23.17 -22.39
C SER A 58 4.85 23.16 -21.10
N CYS A 59 4.83 22.04 -20.35
CA CYS A 59 4.00 21.92 -19.14
C CYS A 59 4.78 21.79 -17.82
N GLY A 60 6.11 21.66 -17.86
CA GLY A 60 6.97 21.58 -16.67
C GLY A 60 6.89 20.27 -15.89
N ARG A 61 6.26 19.23 -16.46
CA ARG A 61 6.11 17.91 -15.81
C ARG A 61 7.27 16.97 -16.16
N PRO A 62 7.67 16.07 -15.25
CA PRO A 62 8.70 15.06 -15.53
C PRO A 62 8.17 14.03 -16.52
N ILE A 63 9.01 13.70 -17.51
CA ILE A 63 8.73 12.76 -18.59
C ILE A 63 10.00 11.95 -18.88
N PRO A 64 9.89 10.73 -19.44
CA PRO A 64 11.08 9.98 -19.84
C PRO A 64 11.84 10.72 -20.94
N SER A 65 13.16 10.81 -20.81
CA SER A 65 14.08 11.47 -21.75
C SER A 65 13.98 10.91 -23.16
N ASP A 66 13.50 9.68 -23.32
CA ASP A 66 13.27 9.05 -24.62
C ASP A 66 11.94 9.41 -25.30
N SER A 67 11.05 10.12 -24.61
CA SER A 67 9.77 10.52 -25.19
C SER A 67 9.91 11.58 -26.28
N VAL A 68 9.28 11.33 -27.43
CA VAL A 68 9.15 12.31 -28.53
C VAL A 68 8.02 13.30 -28.24
N TYR A 69 7.00 12.87 -27.50
CA TYR A 69 5.84 13.68 -27.11
C TYR A 69 5.58 13.56 -25.61
N CYS A 70 5.13 14.64 -24.98
CA CYS A 70 4.73 14.64 -23.59
C CYS A 70 3.39 13.91 -23.42
N PRO A 71 3.31 12.81 -22.64
CA PRO A 71 2.05 12.09 -22.41
C PRO A 71 1.04 12.90 -21.57
N LEU A 72 1.46 14.02 -20.99
CA LEU A 72 0.66 14.82 -20.06
C LEU A 72 0.04 16.05 -20.72
N CYS A 73 0.75 16.69 -21.67
CA CYS A 73 0.24 17.86 -22.39
C CYS A 73 0.15 17.69 -23.91
N GLY A 74 0.74 16.64 -24.48
CA GLY A 74 0.74 16.35 -25.92
C GLY A 74 1.80 17.11 -26.74
N GLU A 75 2.58 18.00 -26.14
CA GLU A 75 3.63 18.76 -26.85
C GLU A 75 4.77 17.85 -27.30
N ARG A 76 5.39 18.15 -28.46
CA ARG A 76 6.61 17.47 -28.92
C ARG A 76 7.83 17.93 -28.09
N VAL A 77 8.62 16.99 -27.60
CA VAL A 77 9.74 17.22 -26.68
C VAL A 77 11.10 17.10 -27.38
N LYS A 78 11.21 16.20 -28.38
CA LYS A 78 12.43 16.05 -29.21
C LYS A 78 12.24 16.70 -30.58
N GLU A 79 13.21 17.52 -30.97
CA GLU A 79 13.34 18.08 -32.31
C GLU A 79 14.42 17.28 -33.05
N GLU A 80 14.05 16.52 -34.09
CA GLU A 80 15.02 15.90 -35.01
C GLU A 80 15.78 17.02 -35.73
N ARG A 81 17.07 17.16 -35.45
CA ARG A 81 18.00 18.05 -36.15
C ARG A 81 19.06 17.23 -36.88
#